data_AF-A0A943TFI7-F1
#
_entry.id   AF-A0A943TFI7-F1
#
_cell.length_a   1.000
_cell.length_b   1.000
_cell.length_c   1.000
_cell.angle_alpha   90.00
_cell.angle_beta   90.00
_cell.angle_gamma   90.00
#
_symmetry.space_group_name_H-M   'P 1'
#
loop_
_entity.id
_entity.type
_entity.pdbx_description
1 polymer ?
#
loop_
_entity_poly.entity_id
_entity_poly.type
_entity_poly.pdbx_seq_one_letter_code
_entity_poly.pdbx_strand_id
1 'polypeptide(L)' 'MFKLKADYTEYENKSLRLPKDLIDQVQNLANENNMSFNKVVIQCIEYALGDMESSD' A
#
# COMPACT_ATOMS: atom_id res chain seq x y z
N MET A 1 -17.74 7.44 -26.70
CA MET A 1 -18.62 7.76 -25.55
C MET A 1 -17.84 7.52 -24.27
N PHE A 2 -17.85 8.50 -23.37
CA PHE A 2 -17.33 8.33 -22.01
C PHE A 2 -18.16 7.26 -21.27
N LYS A 3 -17.49 6.33 -20.59
CA LYS A 3 -18.11 5.28 -19.78
C LYS A 3 -17.47 5.30 -18.39
N LEU A 4 -18.30 5.40 -17.36
CA LEU A 4 -17.86 5.32 -15.96
C LEU A 4 -17.60 3.85 -15.61
N LYS A 5 -16.47 3.57 -14.94
CA LYS A 5 -16.22 2.26 -14.31
C LYS A 5 -16.93 2.24 -12.94
N ALA A 6 -17.58 1.12 -12.64
CA ALA A 6 -18.37 0.92 -11.41
C ALA A 6 -17.52 0.51 -10.19
N ASP A 7 -16.23 0.25 -10.40
CA ASP A 7 -15.35 -0.27 -9.36
C ASP A 7 -14.92 0.89 -8.44
N TYR A 8 -15.74 1.15 -7.41
CA TYR A 8 -15.42 2.11 -6.35
C TYR A 8 -14.71 1.38 -5.22
N THR A 9 -13.40 1.62 -5.09
CA THR A 9 -12.66 1.24 -3.88
C THR A 9 -12.83 2.37 -2.87
N GLU A 10 -13.47 2.07 -1.74
CA GLU A 10 -13.58 3.00 -0.62
C GLU A 10 -12.24 3.04 0.15
N TYR A 11 -11.72 4.24 0.39
CA TYR A 11 -10.48 4.45 1.13
C TYR A 11 -10.76 5.28 2.40
N GLU A 12 -10.22 4.85 3.53
CA GLU A 12 -10.25 5.61 4.78
C GLU A 12 -8.84 6.09 5.14
N ASN A 13 -8.71 7.35 5.58
CA ASN A 13 -7.43 7.88 6.06
C ASN A 13 -7.20 7.49 7.52
N LYS A 14 -6.07 6.84 7.82
CA LYS A 14 -5.61 6.56 9.18
C LYS A 14 -4.18 7.03 9.39
N SER A 15 -3.93 7.72 10.51
CA SER A 15 -2.60 8.22 10.88
C SER A 15 -1.82 7.18 11.69
N LEU A 16 -0.62 6.85 11.23
CA LEU A 16 0.29 5.91 11.88
C LEU A 16 1.70 6.48 11.95
N ARG A 17 2.45 6.13 13.01
CA ARG A 17 3.84 6.58 13.20
C ARG A 17 4.78 5.44 12.82
N LEU A 18 5.70 5.72 11.91
CA LEU A 18 6.73 4.77 11.47
C LEU A 18 8.12 5.32 11.84
N PRO A 19 9.11 4.44 12.09
CA PRO A 19 10.51 4.85 12.19
C PRO A 19 10.95 5.59 10.92
N LYS A 20 11.75 6.65 11.08
CA LYS A 20 12.20 7.48 9.96
C LYS A 20 12.91 6.66 8.87
N ASP A 21 13.84 5.80 9.28
CA ASP A 21 14.62 4.99 8.35
C ASP A 21 13.73 4.05 7.53
N LEU A 22 12.63 3.56 8.12
CA LEU A 22 11.65 2.74 7.40
C LEU A 22 10.88 3.56 6.37
N ILE A 23 10.48 4.79 6.71
CA ILE A 23 9.83 5.70 5.76
C ILE A 23 10.75 5.95 4.57
N ASP A 24 12.03 6.23 4.82
CA ASP A 24 13.01 6.51 3.78
C ASP A 24 13.22 5.29 2.86
N GLN A 25 13.31 4.08 3.42
CA GLN A 25 13.40 2.83 2.64
C GLN A 25 12.18 2.60 1.75
N VAL A 26 10.97 2.73 2.32
CA VAL A 26 9.72 2.53 1.57
C VAL A 26 9.56 3.61 0.49
N GLN A 27 9.95 4.84 0.77
CA GLN A 27 9.91 5.93 -0.20
C GLN A 27 10.88 5.70 -1.37
N ASN A 28 12.09 5.22 -1.10
CA ASN A 28 13.05 4.86 -2.15
C ASN A 28 12.51 3.73 -3.04
N LEU A 29 11.96 2.67 -2.43
CA LEU A 29 11.33 1.58 -3.16
C LEU A 29 10.16 2.07 -4.05
N ALA A 30 9.34 2.97 -3.51
CA ALA A 30 8.25 3.58 -4.26
C ALA A 30 8.78 4.38 -5.48
N ASN A 31 9.84 5.16 -5.30
CA ASN A 31 10.45 5.95 -6.37
C ASN A 31 11.04 5.06 -7.47
N GLU A 32 11.81 4.03 -7.11
CA GLU A 32 12.42 3.08 -8.04
C GLU A 32 11.38 2.37 -8.93
N ASN A 33 10.18 2.13 -8.37
CA ASN A 33 9.09 1.42 -9.04
C ASN A 33 8.03 2.35 -9.65
N ASN A 34 8.23 3.68 -9.66
CA ASN A 34 7.24 4.67 -10.10
C ASN A 34 5.85 4.46 -9.44
N MET A 35 5.86 4.19 -8.14
CA MET A 35 4.66 3.97 -7.31
C MET A 35 4.53 5.05 -6.23
N SER A 36 3.31 5.21 -5.70
CA SER A 36 3.11 6.05 -4.51
C SER A 36 3.52 5.27 -3.26
N PHE A 37 4.00 6.00 -2.24
CA PHE A 37 4.30 5.46 -0.92
C PHE A 37 3.13 4.64 -0.38
N ASN A 38 1.91 5.18 -0.47
CA ASN A 38 0.70 4.50 0.00
C ASN A 38 0.45 3.16 -0.71
N LYS A 39 0.72 3.07 -2.02
CA LYS A 39 0.53 1.83 -2.77
C LYS A 39 1.51 0.75 -2.32
N VAL A 40 2.76 1.12 -2.04
CA VAL A 40 3.76 0.19 -1.49
C VAL A 40 3.34 -0.28 -0.10
N VAL A 41 2.91 0.64 0.77
CA VAL A 41 2.45 0.30 2.13
C VAL A 41 1.26 -0.66 2.11
N ILE A 42 0.26 -0.42 1.24
CA ILE A 42 -0.89 -1.32 1.09
C ILE A 42 -0.42 -2.72 0.69
N GLN A 43 0.46 -2.84 -0.31
CA GLN A 43 0.97 -4.15 -0.75
C GLN A 43 1.76 -4.88 0.33
N CYS A 44 2.57 -4.16 1.12
CA CYS A 44 3.27 -4.76 2.25
C CYS A 44 2.29 -5.32 3.29
N ILE A 45 1.20 -4.61 3.57
CA ILE A 45 0.16 -5.05 4.51
C ILE A 45 -0.61 -6.24 3.94
N GLU A 46 -1.06 -6.18 2.69
CA GLU A 46 -1.76 -7.28 2.01
C GLU A 46 -0.92 -8.56 1.97
N TYR A 47 0.38 -8.42 1.64
CA TYR A 47 1.33 -9.52 1.65
C TYR A 47 1.46 -10.15 3.05
N ALA A 48 1.69 -9.32 4.08
CA ALA A 48 1.83 -9.79 5.44
C ALA A 48 0.55 -10.47 5.97
N LEU A 49 -0.63 -9.97 5.60
CA LEU A 49 -1.92 -10.56 5.98
C LEU A 49 -2.20 -11.87 5.22
N GLY A 50 -1.93 -11.92 3.91
CA GLY A 50 -2.12 -13.14 3.11
C GLY A 50 -1.20 -14.29 3.52
N ASP A 51 0.04 -13.98 3.90
CA ASP A 51 0.98 -14.98 4.42
C ASP A 51 0.57 -15.51 5.82
N MET A 52 -0.14 -14.71 6.63
CA MET A 52 -0.68 -15.16 7.92
C MET A 52 -1.78 -16.22 7.76
N GLU A 53 -2.60 -16.13 6.71
CA GLU A 53 -3.67 -17.10 6.42
C GLU A 53 -3.12 -18.46 5.92
N SER A 54 -1.83 -18.55 5.60
CA SER A 54 -1.17 -19.77 5.11
C SER A 54 -0.58 -20.66 6.22
N SER A 55 -0.81 -20.31 7.50
CA SER A 55 -0.22 -20.99 8.67
C SER A 55 -1.20 -21.90 9.44
N ASP A 56 -2.32 -22.30 8.84
CA ASP A 56 -3.25 -23.33 9.37
C ASP A 56 -3.10 -24.68 8.64
#